data_AF-A0A7Y2F8F4-F1
#
_entry.id   AF-A0A7Y2F8F4-F1
#
_cell.length_a   1.000
_cell.length_b   1.000
_cell.length_c   1.000
_cell.angle_alpha   90.00
_cell.angle_beta   90.00
_cell.angle_gamma   90.00
#
_symmetry.space_group_name_H-M   'P 1'
#
loop_
_entity.id
_entity.type
_entity.pdbx_description
1 polymer ?
#
loop_
_entity_poly.entity_id
_entity_poly.type
_entity_poly.pdbx_seq_one_letter_code
_entity_poly.pdbx_strand_id
1 'polypeptide(L)'
;MSDPRQSFHRQLTHSGRWLRDRRKTIVRGVLIALIIAVFAIVNTFTPRLFNRGPDSWLNTMAIGLGIGCAIAQINLIALWAAMAPSTSVVRLPWALFLVVLMAYSFGIGIRQDNGTTNAIVTLGTVLFLAELIAQVPFWIESRRKGYQLAFIDDVDDATEIPVAKHAIAGGQFGIANMMIGTALLACSLALFRYAFASEESDSVAQNSMRVGHIVIVLIPIIVANMVFVVPSVWSAFRHTRSVRRLLALSVPFFVLFSAIQFIFYVLMFGSPGQEGAKSFVLLIVINTMQCVAVFGVILLLRQVGFTLAKRVPKPPAPPSMVDAH
;
A
#
# COMPACT_ATOMS: atom_id res chain seq x y z
N MET A 1 -17.59 51.71 14.10
CA MET A 1 -18.78 50.85 14.32
C MET A 1 -18.89 49.90 13.15
N SER A 2 -18.66 48.61 13.37
CA SER A 2 -18.85 47.58 12.33
C SER A 2 -20.34 47.36 12.10
N ASP A 3 -20.75 47.26 10.84
CA ASP A 3 -22.13 47.05 10.42
C ASP A 3 -22.66 45.71 11.00
N PRO A 4 -23.74 45.71 11.80
CA PRO A 4 -24.35 44.50 12.36
C PRO A 4 -24.68 43.45 11.29
N ARG A 5 -24.98 43.89 10.05
CA ARG A 5 -25.29 42.98 8.94
C ARG A 5 -24.09 42.13 8.52
N GLN A 6 -22.87 42.65 8.62
CA GLN A 6 -21.66 41.88 8.33
C GLN A 6 -21.39 40.80 9.38
N SER A 7 -21.75 41.04 10.64
CA SER A 7 -21.58 40.05 11.71
C SER A 7 -22.51 38.84 11.52
N PHE A 8 -23.75 39.08 11.12
CA PHE A 8 -24.75 38.04 10.88
C PHE A 8 -24.40 37.18 9.66
N HIS A 9 -23.92 37.78 8.56
CA HIS A 9 -23.46 37.04 7.39
C HIS A 9 -22.23 36.16 7.68
N ARG A 10 -21.31 36.62 8.55
CA ARG A 10 -20.19 35.78 9.01
C ARG A 10 -20.66 34.60 9.85
N GLN A 11 -21.63 34.77 10.74
CA GLN A 11 -22.17 33.65 11.53
C GLN A 11 -22.88 32.59 10.67
N LEU A 12 -23.69 33.03 9.70
CA LEU A 12 -24.38 32.09 8.79
C LEU A 12 -23.40 31.30 7.91
N THR A 13 -22.35 31.95 7.39
CA THR A 13 -21.32 31.26 6.59
C THR A 13 -20.45 30.33 7.42
N HIS A 14 -20.30 30.58 8.72
CA HIS A 14 -19.56 29.70 9.64
C HIS A 14 -20.36 28.45 10.01
N SER A 15 -21.67 28.61 10.29
CA SER A 15 -22.56 27.48 10.63
C SER A 15 -22.75 26.50 9.47
N GLY A 16 -22.89 27.01 8.23
CA GLY A 16 -23.00 26.17 7.03
C GLY A 16 -21.73 25.37 6.71
N ARG A 17 -20.54 25.94 6.96
CA ARG A 17 -19.26 25.23 6.82
C ARG A 17 -19.14 24.08 7.83
N TRP A 18 -19.45 24.34 9.10
CA TRP A 18 -19.37 23.33 10.15
C TRP A 18 -20.25 22.11 9.91
N LEU A 19 -21.48 22.30 9.45
CA LEU A 19 -22.38 21.19 9.10
C LEU A 19 -21.87 20.37 7.91
N ARG A 20 -21.28 21.04 6.90
CA ARG A 20 -20.69 20.38 5.74
C ARG A 20 -19.48 19.54 6.13
N ASP A 21 -18.63 20.05 7.02
CA ASP A 21 -17.44 19.35 7.50
C ASP A 21 -17.81 18.14 8.38
N ARG A 22 -18.80 18.27 9.27
CA ARG A 22 -19.32 17.12 10.03
C ARG A 22 -19.85 16.02 9.12
N ARG A 23 -20.61 16.37 8.07
CA ARG A 23 -21.12 15.38 7.11
C ARG A 23 -19.98 14.66 6.38
N LYS A 24 -18.94 15.39 5.96
CA LYS A 24 -17.74 14.80 5.34
C LYS A 24 -17.05 13.82 6.31
N THR A 25 -16.87 14.20 7.57
CA THR A 25 -16.23 13.35 8.59
C THR A 25 -17.02 12.07 8.85
N ILE A 26 -18.35 12.17 8.96
CA ILE A 26 -19.21 10.99 9.15
C ILE A 26 -19.13 10.06 7.93
N VAL A 27 -19.25 10.60 6.71
CA VAL A 27 -19.14 9.79 5.48
C VAL A 27 -17.78 9.10 5.38
N ARG A 28 -16.69 9.81 5.72
CA ARG A 28 -15.34 9.23 5.78
C ARG A 28 -15.25 8.10 6.81
N GLY A 29 -15.79 8.31 8.02
CA GLY A 29 -15.82 7.29 9.06
C GLY A 29 -16.60 6.04 8.66
N VAL A 30 -17.78 6.21 8.04
CA VAL A 30 -18.59 5.10 7.54
C VAL A 30 -17.88 4.35 6.42
N LEU A 31 -17.21 5.06 5.51
CA LEU A 31 -16.44 4.44 4.43
C LEU A 31 -15.29 3.60 4.98
N ILE A 32 -14.54 4.12 5.95
CA ILE A 32 -13.46 3.39 6.63
C ILE A 32 -14.01 2.14 7.33
N ALA A 33 -15.12 2.28 8.08
CA ALA A 33 -15.76 1.16 8.75
C ALA A 33 -16.25 0.09 7.76
N LEU A 34 -16.83 0.49 6.62
CA LEU A 34 -17.28 -0.42 5.57
C LEU A 34 -16.10 -1.16 4.95
N ILE A 35 -14.98 -0.48 4.69
CA ILE A 35 -13.76 -1.12 4.20
C ILE A 35 -13.30 -2.17 5.21
N ILE A 36 -13.16 -1.80 6.49
CA ILE A 36 -12.76 -2.74 7.55
C ILE A 36 -13.72 -3.93 7.62
N ALA A 37 -15.04 -3.70 7.50
CA ALA A 37 -16.05 -4.75 7.54
C ALA A 37 -15.98 -5.69 6.33
N VAL A 38 -15.88 -5.18 5.11
CA VAL A 38 -15.72 -6.00 3.89
C VAL A 38 -14.45 -6.84 3.99
N PHE A 39 -13.34 -6.25 4.44
CA PHE A 39 -12.11 -6.99 4.65
C PHE A 39 -12.22 -8.03 5.76
N ALA A 40 -12.90 -7.74 6.88
CA ALA A 40 -13.14 -8.70 7.96
C ALA A 40 -14.02 -9.88 7.50
N ILE A 41 -15.03 -9.61 6.66
CA ILE A 41 -15.87 -10.64 6.03
C ILE A 41 -15.00 -11.51 5.12
N VAL A 42 -14.28 -10.91 4.16
CA VAL A 42 -13.38 -11.66 3.27
C VAL A 42 -12.40 -12.50 4.09
N ASN A 43 -11.83 -11.94 5.14
CA ASN A 43 -10.93 -12.64 6.06
C ASN A 43 -11.58 -13.81 6.82
N THR A 44 -12.82 -13.66 7.24
CA THR A 44 -13.55 -14.72 7.96
C THR A 44 -13.98 -15.86 7.02
N PHE A 45 -14.35 -15.53 5.77
CA PHE A 45 -14.91 -16.49 4.83
C PHE A 45 -13.89 -17.13 3.89
N THR A 46 -12.81 -16.43 3.53
CA THR A 46 -11.71 -16.97 2.69
C THR A 46 -11.26 -18.35 3.18
N PRO A 47 -10.88 -18.55 4.47
CA PRO A 47 -10.41 -19.86 4.94
C PRO A 47 -11.44 -20.99 4.73
N ARG A 48 -12.73 -20.68 4.90
CA ARG A 48 -13.82 -21.66 4.75
C ARG A 48 -14.12 -21.98 3.30
N LEU A 49 -13.89 -21.04 2.39
CA LEU A 49 -14.12 -21.23 0.96
C LEU A 49 -13.00 -22.03 0.28
N PHE A 50 -11.79 -22.02 0.86
CA PHE A 50 -10.60 -22.57 0.22
C PHE A 50 -10.11 -23.91 0.78
N ASN A 51 -10.79 -24.48 1.80
CA ASN A 51 -10.49 -25.81 2.33
C ASN A 51 -11.05 -26.96 1.45
N ARG A 52 -10.84 -26.90 0.12
CA ARG A 52 -11.36 -27.87 -0.86
C ARG A 52 -10.30 -28.86 -1.40
N GLY A 53 -9.17 -28.97 -0.72
CA GLY A 53 -8.08 -29.90 -1.05
C GLY A 53 -6.90 -29.23 -1.78
N PRO A 54 -5.70 -29.80 -1.63
CA PRO A 54 -4.42 -29.18 -2.01
C PRO A 54 -4.31 -28.93 -3.52
N ASP A 55 -4.84 -29.84 -4.35
CA ASP A 55 -4.69 -29.78 -5.82
C ASP A 55 -5.75 -28.93 -6.54
N SER A 56 -6.68 -28.33 -5.80
CA SER A 56 -7.75 -27.57 -6.43
C SER A 56 -7.26 -26.24 -6.99
N TRP A 57 -7.69 -25.89 -8.21
CA TRP A 57 -7.44 -24.57 -8.81
C TRP A 57 -7.89 -23.42 -7.90
N LEU A 58 -8.94 -23.64 -7.11
CA LEU A 58 -9.43 -22.69 -6.12
C LEU A 58 -8.39 -22.40 -5.04
N ASN A 59 -7.66 -23.41 -4.58
CA ASN A 59 -6.57 -23.23 -3.62
C ASN A 59 -5.43 -22.40 -4.23
N THR A 60 -5.02 -22.70 -5.48
CA THR A 60 -4.03 -21.89 -6.21
C THR A 60 -4.47 -20.42 -6.32
N MET A 61 -5.74 -20.17 -6.64
CA MET A 61 -6.27 -18.80 -6.68
C MET A 61 -6.28 -18.15 -5.30
N ALA A 62 -6.64 -18.88 -4.24
CA ALA A 62 -6.63 -18.38 -2.87
C ALA A 62 -5.23 -17.92 -2.43
N ILE A 63 -4.24 -18.79 -2.66
CA ILE A 63 -2.83 -18.52 -2.36
C ILE A 63 -2.37 -17.30 -3.16
N GLY A 64 -2.71 -17.23 -4.45
CA GLY A 64 -2.39 -16.09 -5.29
C GLY A 64 -3.00 -14.79 -4.80
N LEU A 65 -4.28 -14.81 -4.41
CA LEU A 65 -4.98 -13.65 -3.85
C LEU A 65 -4.34 -13.20 -2.53
N GLY A 66 -4.01 -14.16 -1.66
CA GLY A 66 -3.29 -13.92 -0.42
C GLY A 66 -1.96 -13.22 -0.71
N ILE A 67 -1.05 -13.88 -1.43
CA ILE A 67 0.28 -13.38 -1.79
C ILE A 67 0.19 -11.99 -2.44
N GLY A 68 -0.71 -11.79 -3.41
CA GLY A 68 -0.93 -10.50 -4.03
C GLY A 68 -1.34 -9.41 -3.04
N CYS A 69 -2.17 -9.72 -2.04
CA CYS A 69 -2.51 -8.79 -0.96
C CYS A 69 -1.31 -8.43 -0.08
N ALA A 70 -0.43 -9.39 0.27
CA ALA A 70 0.79 -9.05 1.02
C ALA A 70 1.66 -8.08 0.24
N ILE A 71 1.90 -8.38 -1.04
CA ILE A 71 2.76 -7.53 -1.86
C ILE A 71 2.14 -6.15 -1.99
N ALA A 72 0.82 -6.05 -2.16
CA ALA A 72 0.11 -4.77 -2.14
C ALA A 72 0.36 -3.98 -0.85
N GLN A 73 0.38 -4.64 0.30
CA GLN A 73 0.64 -3.97 1.58
C GLN A 73 2.06 -3.47 1.73
N ILE A 74 3.05 -4.27 1.35
CA ILE A 74 4.45 -3.83 1.33
C ILE A 74 4.55 -2.58 0.43
N ASN A 75 3.93 -2.61 -0.75
CA ASN A 75 3.90 -1.44 -1.64
C ASN A 75 3.24 -0.22 -1.01
N LEU A 76 2.17 -0.39 -0.25
CA LEU A 76 1.47 0.71 0.44
C LEU A 76 2.27 1.24 1.62
N ILE A 77 2.95 0.38 2.38
CA ILE A 77 3.87 0.76 3.46
C ILE A 77 5.04 1.55 2.86
N ALA A 78 5.67 1.04 1.80
CA ALA A 78 6.75 1.71 1.09
C ALA A 78 6.32 3.06 0.51
N LEU A 79 5.14 3.11 -0.11
CA LEU A 79 4.54 4.34 -0.64
C LEU A 79 4.36 5.38 0.47
N TRP A 80 3.81 4.97 1.62
CA TRP A 80 3.63 5.85 2.77
C TRP A 80 4.97 6.32 3.35
N ALA A 81 5.91 5.40 3.57
CA ALA A 81 7.23 5.69 4.09
C ALA A 81 7.96 6.72 3.21
N ALA A 82 7.84 6.58 1.89
CA ALA A 82 8.44 7.47 0.92
C ALA A 82 7.73 8.81 0.78
N MET A 83 6.39 8.81 0.61
CA MET A 83 5.66 9.98 0.12
C MET A 83 4.85 10.74 1.18
N ALA A 84 4.69 10.21 2.39
CA ALA A 84 3.92 10.89 3.44
C ALA A 84 4.52 12.26 3.86
N PRO A 85 3.69 13.20 4.34
CA PRO A 85 4.12 14.51 4.79
C PRO A 85 4.65 14.43 6.24
N SER A 86 5.92 14.04 6.41
CA SER A 86 6.66 14.17 7.68
C SER A 86 8.17 14.03 7.44
N THR A 87 9.00 13.96 8.48
CA THR A 87 10.44 13.66 8.29
C THR A 87 10.63 12.17 8.01
N SER A 88 11.54 11.81 7.09
CA SER A 88 11.82 10.39 6.78
C SER A 88 12.32 9.61 8.00
N VAL A 89 12.95 10.30 8.96
CA VAL A 89 13.47 9.74 10.21
C VAL A 89 12.37 9.14 11.09
N VAL A 90 11.17 9.72 11.10
CA VAL A 90 10.03 9.19 11.87
C VAL A 90 9.30 8.09 11.10
N ARG A 91 9.24 8.22 9.77
CA ARG A 91 8.50 7.30 8.89
C ARG A 91 9.15 5.94 8.77
N LEU A 92 10.47 5.91 8.58
CA LEU A 92 11.19 4.68 8.32
C LEU A 92 11.08 3.67 9.50
N PRO A 93 11.30 4.05 10.78
CA PRO A 93 11.12 3.14 11.90
C PRO A 93 9.70 2.57 11.96
N TRP A 94 8.69 3.38 11.65
CA TRP A 94 7.30 2.91 11.64
C TRP A 94 7.02 1.96 10.48
N ALA A 95 7.48 2.27 9.27
CA ALA A 95 7.35 1.37 8.13
C ALA A 95 8.02 0.01 8.42
N LEU A 96 9.22 0.04 8.99
CA LEU A 96 9.94 -1.17 9.40
C LEU A 96 9.19 -1.94 10.49
N PHE A 97 8.62 -1.24 11.48
CA PHE A 97 7.81 -1.88 12.51
C PHE A 97 6.55 -2.55 11.93
N LEU A 98 5.88 -1.95 10.94
CA LEU A 98 4.76 -2.58 10.23
C LEU A 98 5.21 -3.85 9.49
N VAL A 99 6.38 -3.83 8.84
CA VAL A 99 6.95 -5.02 8.20
C VAL A 99 7.31 -6.10 9.21
N VAL A 100 7.82 -5.73 10.39
CA VAL A 100 8.09 -6.69 11.48
C VAL A 100 6.79 -7.31 11.99
N LEU A 101 5.74 -6.52 12.22
CA LEU A 101 4.41 -7.05 12.58
C LEU A 101 3.86 -7.97 11.49
N MET A 102 4.12 -7.63 10.22
CA MET A 102 3.75 -8.46 9.08
C MET A 102 4.46 -9.82 9.13
N ALA A 103 5.79 -9.79 9.25
CA ALA A 103 6.63 -10.97 9.33
C ALA A 103 6.27 -11.84 10.55
N TYR A 104 6.03 -11.22 11.71
CA TYR A 104 5.64 -11.91 12.94
C TYR A 104 4.33 -12.68 12.76
N SER A 105 3.33 -12.05 12.12
CA SER A 105 2.03 -12.65 11.94
C SER A 105 2.04 -13.79 10.91
N PHE A 106 2.87 -13.68 9.86
CA PHE A 106 3.16 -14.86 9.01
C PHE A 106 3.93 -15.93 9.76
N GLY A 107 4.86 -15.53 10.63
CA GLY A 107 5.58 -16.46 11.50
C GLY A 107 4.67 -17.27 12.39
N ILE A 108 3.57 -16.69 12.90
CA ILE A 108 2.55 -17.44 13.65
C ILE A 108 1.88 -18.50 12.78
N GLY A 109 1.51 -18.17 11.54
CA GLY A 109 0.94 -19.14 10.59
C GLY A 109 1.91 -20.29 10.32
N ILE A 110 3.13 -19.96 9.92
CA ILE A 110 4.21 -20.93 9.67
C ILE A 110 4.43 -21.86 10.88
N ARG A 111 4.40 -21.33 12.12
CA ARG A 111 4.56 -22.16 13.32
C ARG A 111 3.38 -23.09 13.58
N GLN A 112 2.16 -22.69 13.21
CA GLN A 112 0.98 -23.56 13.36
C GLN A 112 1.06 -24.76 12.42
N ASP A 113 1.77 -24.61 11.31
CA ASP A 113 1.96 -25.64 10.30
C ASP A 113 3.30 -26.39 10.46
N ASN A 114 3.83 -26.45 11.68
CA ASN A 114 5.10 -27.09 12.02
C ASN A 114 6.33 -26.53 11.27
N GLY A 115 6.24 -25.33 10.71
CA GLY A 115 7.34 -24.68 10.01
C GLY A 115 8.50 -24.27 10.92
N THR A 116 9.71 -24.24 10.35
CA THR A 116 10.94 -24.00 11.11
C THR A 116 11.17 -22.51 11.41
N THR A 117 11.92 -22.21 12.49
CA THR A 117 12.37 -20.83 12.78
C THR A 117 13.13 -20.22 11.61
N ASN A 118 13.88 -21.02 10.85
CA ASN A 118 14.62 -20.55 9.66
C ASN A 118 13.69 -20.05 8.56
N ALA A 119 12.53 -20.68 8.36
CA ALA A 119 11.53 -20.23 7.38
C ALA A 119 10.98 -18.85 7.78
N ILE A 120 10.72 -18.63 9.07
CA ILE A 120 10.22 -17.35 9.60
C ILE A 120 11.27 -16.25 9.41
N VAL A 121 12.54 -16.53 9.74
CA VAL A 121 13.64 -15.58 9.56
C VAL A 121 13.84 -15.26 8.08
N THR A 122 13.76 -16.27 7.21
CA THR A 122 13.89 -16.10 5.76
C THR A 122 12.78 -15.20 5.22
N LEU A 123 11.53 -15.47 5.61
CA LEU A 123 10.38 -14.66 5.23
C LEU A 123 10.53 -13.21 5.72
N GLY A 124 10.91 -13.01 6.99
CA GLY A 124 11.16 -11.68 7.53
C GLY A 124 12.24 -10.92 6.75
N THR A 125 13.33 -11.61 6.40
CA THR A 125 14.42 -11.05 5.57
C THR A 125 13.92 -10.65 4.18
N VAL A 126 13.14 -11.51 3.54
CA VAL A 126 12.56 -11.24 2.22
C VAL A 126 11.61 -10.04 2.27
N LEU A 127 10.73 -9.96 3.26
CA LEU A 127 9.79 -8.85 3.41
C LEU A 127 10.52 -7.53 3.66
N PHE A 128 11.55 -7.56 4.50
CA PHE A 128 12.39 -6.39 4.76
C PHE A 128 13.10 -5.90 3.50
N LEU A 129 13.71 -6.80 2.72
CA LEU A 129 14.34 -6.45 1.45
C LEU A 129 13.32 -5.94 0.42
N ALA A 130 12.15 -6.59 0.35
CA ALA A 130 11.06 -6.17 -0.52
C ALA A 130 10.61 -4.75 -0.21
N GLU A 131 10.45 -4.41 1.07
CA GLU A 131 10.12 -3.07 1.53
C GLU A 131 11.18 -2.05 1.11
N LEU A 132 12.47 -2.34 1.34
CA LEU A 132 13.56 -1.43 0.98
C LEU A 132 13.61 -1.17 -0.52
N ILE A 133 13.51 -2.22 -1.34
CA ILE A 133 13.50 -2.11 -2.81
C ILE A 133 12.26 -1.33 -3.28
N ALA A 134 11.10 -1.58 -2.66
CA ALA A 134 9.85 -0.89 -2.98
C ALA A 134 9.91 0.61 -2.71
N GLN A 135 10.65 1.03 -1.68
CA GLN A 135 10.80 2.45 -1.34
C GLN A 135 11.63 3.23 -2.37
N VAL A 136 12.61 2.60 -3.03
CA VAL A 136 13.55 3.26 -3.96
C VAL A 136 12.84 4.09 -5.04
N PRO A 137 11.92 3.53 -5.87
CA PRO A 137 11.26 4.30 -6.91
C PRO A 137 10.45 5.48 -6.34
N PHE A 138 9.77 5.29 -5.21
CA PHE A 138 8.99 6.36 -4.58
C PHE A 138 9.88 7.45 -3.98
N TRP A 139 11.04 7.10 -3.43
CA TRP A 139 12.04 8.08 -2.98
C TRP A 139 12.61 8.88 -4.14
N ILE A 140 12.91 8.23 -5.27
CA ILE A 140 13.37 8.91 -6.47
C ILE A 140 12.34 9.94 -6.92
N GLU A 141 11.07 9.54 -7.01
CA GLU A 141 9.96 10.44 -7.38
C GLU A 141 9.75 11.58 -6.36
N SER A 142 9.79 11.28 -5.06
CA SER A 142 9.59 12.28 -4.01
C SER A 142 10.75 13.26 -3.93
N ARG A 143 12.00 12.80 -4.05
CA ARG A 143 13.21 13.64 -3.96
C ARG A 143 13.46 14.44 -5.23
N ARG A 144 13.36 13.82 -6.41
CA ARG A 144 13.67 14.49 -7.69
C ARG A 144 12.56 15.43 -8.15
N LYS A 145 11.31 14.99 -8.03
CA LYS A 145 10.17 15.76 -8.56
C LYS A 145 9.38 16.50 -7.49
N GLY A 146 9.69 16.24 -6.21
CA GLY A 146 9.05 16.92 -5.09
C GLY A 146 7.66 16.38 -4.76
N TYR A 147 7.24 15.22 -5.30
CA TYR A 147 5.89 14.73 -5.04
C TYR A 147 5.71 14.21 -3.61
N GLN A 148 4.59 14.57 -2.99
CA GLN A 148 4.16 14.11 -1.69
C GLN A 148 2.64 13.90 -1.65
N LEU A 149 2.21 13.04 -0.73
CA LEU A 149 0.81 12.94 -0.36
C LEU A 149 0.42 14.18 0.45
N ALA A 150 -0.57 14.92 -0.04
CA ALA A 150 -1.13 16.11 0.60
C ALA A 150 -2.66 16.00 0.65
N PHE A 151 -3.29 16.76 1.54
CA PHE A 151 -4.73 16.79 1.68
C PHE A 151 -5.33 17.97 0.91
N ILE A 152 -6.45 17.76 0.21
CA ILE A 152 -7.05 18.77 -0.68
C ILE A 152 -7.58 19.99 0.09
N ASP A 153 -8.01 19.84 1.35
CA ASP A 153 -8.46 20.99 2.15
C ASP A 153 -7.31 22.01 2.41
N ASP A 154 -6.04 21.67 2.11
CA ASP A 154 -4.88 22.58 2.13
C ASP A 154 -4.65 23.36 0.81
N VAL A 155 -5.41 23.08 -0.27
CA VAL A 155 -5.10 23.53 -1.64
C VAL A 155 -6.05 24.64 -2.15
N ASP A 156 -7.20 24.87 -1.51
CA ASP A 156 -8.24 25.77 -2.03
C ASP A 156 -7.93 27.28 -1.87
N ASP A 157 -6.91 27.69 -1.12
CA ASP A 157 -6.46 29.08 -1.03
C ASP A 157 -5.14 29.30 -1.79
N ALA A 158 -5.16 29.02 -3.10
CA ALA A 158 -4.08 29.31 -4.05
C ALA A 158 -3.84 30.82 -4.29
N THR A 159 -4.31 31.70 -3.40
CA THR A 159 -3.79 33.05 -3.20
C THR A 159 -2.83 33.04 -2.01
N GLU A 160 -1.57 32.65 -2.29
CA GLU A 160 -0.38 33.03 -1.51
C GLU A 160 -0.38 32.79 0.01
N ILE A 161 -0.99 31.71 0.52
CA ILE A 161 -0.76 31.33 1.92
C ILE A 161 0.35 30.29 2.00
N PRO A 162 1.45 30.54 2.75
CA PRO A 162 2.54 29.59 2.87
C PRO A 162 2.06 28.33 3.59
N VAL A 163 1.90 27.26 2.81
CA VAL A 163 1.59 25.86 3.20
C VAL A 163 2.42 25.36 4.40
N ALA A 164 3.54 26.02 4.70
CA ALA A 164 4.41 25.70 5.83
C ALA A 164 3.76 25.86 7.23
N LYS A 165 2.71 26.68 7.41
CA LYS A 165 2.15 26.94 8.76
C LYS A 165 1.04 25.98 9.19
N HIS A 166 0.33 25.31 8.28
CA HIS A 166 -0.74 24.37 8.64
C HIS A 166 -0.29 22.90 8.69
N ALA A 167 0.80 22.56 8.00
CA ALA A 167 1.38 21.21 8.07
C ALA A 167 1.95 20.84 9.47
N ILE A 168 2.26 21.82 10.33
CA ILE A 168 2.80 21.59 11.68
C ILE A 168 1.71 21.67 12.77
N ALA A 169 0.62 22.40 12.53
CA ALA A 169 -0.44 22.59 13.53
C ALA A 169 -1.46 21.43 13.58
N GLY A 170 -1.49 20.56 12.57
CA GLY A 170 -2.41 19.41 12.48
C GLY A 170 -1.75 18.05 12.71
N GLY A 171 -1.11 17.83 13.87
CA GLY A 171 -0.48 16.55 14.23
C GLY A 171 -1.38 15.29 14.19
N GLN A 172 -2.68 15.45 13.93
CA GLN A 172 -3.64 14.36 13.77
C GLN A 172 -3.53 13.58 12.45
N PHE A 173 -2.83 14.11 11.45
CA PHE A 173 -2.64 13.46 10.15
C PHE A 173 -1.79 12.17 10.22
N GLY A 174 -0.91 12.05 11.21
CA GLY A 174 -0.06 10.87 11.36
C GLY A 174 -0.84 9.64 11.83
N ILE A 175 -1.62 9.80 12.91
CA ILE A 175 -2.16 8.67 13.67
C ILE A 175 -3.33 7.98 12.96
N ALA A 176 -4.29 8.72 12.41
CA ALA A 176 -5.45 8.12 11.74
C ALA A 176 -5.03 7.32 10.49
N ASN A 177 -4.05 7.82 9.74
CA ASN A 177 -3.50 7.13 8.57
C ASN A 177 -2.70 5.89 8.97
N MET A 178 -1.96 5.95 10.09
CA MET A 178 -1.33 4.77 10.67
C MET A 178 -2.34 3.74 11.15
N MET A 179 -3.46 4.16 11.75
CA MET A 179 -4.53 3.27 12.21
C MET A 179 -5.24 2.57 11.06
N ILE A 180 -5.47 3.27 9.94
CA ILE A 180 -6.01 2.64 8.73
C ILE A 180 -4.99 1.67 8.13
N GLY A 181 -3.70 2.06 8.06
CA GLY A 181 -2.63 1.18 7.60
C GLY A 181 -2.45 -0.07 8.47
N THR A 182 -2.50 0.08 9.81
CA THR A 182 -2.43 -1.04 10.77
C THR A 182 -3.69 -1.89 10.78
N ALA A 183 -4.88 -1.32 10.56
CA ALA A 183 -6.11 -2.09 10.41
C ALA A 183 -6.08 -2.94 9.12
N LEU A 184 -5.62 -2.36 8.01
CA LEU A 184 -5.41 -3.10 6.76
C LEU A 184 -4.36 -4.19 6.94
N LEU A 185 -3.25 -3.88 7.64
CA LEU A 185 -2.20 -4.84 8.00
C LEU A 185 -2.76 -6.00 8.86
N ALA A 186 -3.49 -5.72 9.93
CA ALA A 186 -4.09 -6.74 10.79
C ALA A 186 -5.05 -7.66 10.01
N CYS A 187 -5.77 -7.12 9.03
CA CYS A 187 -6.74 -7.86 8.24
C CYS A 187 -6.10 -8.78 7.19
N SER A 188 -5.02 -8.37 6.52
CA SER A 188 -4.31 -9.28 5.60
C SER A 188 -3.60 -10.40 6.34
N LEU A 189 -3.07 -10.11 7.52
CA LEU A 189 -2.30 -11.06 8.30
C LEU A 189 -3.16 -12.24 8.75
N ALA A 190 -4.43 -11.98 9.01
CA ALA A 190 -5.40 -13.03 9.27
C ALA A 190 -5.74 -13.86 8.02
N LEU A 191 -5.76 -13.27 6.81
CA LEU A 191 -6.00 -14.01 5.55
C LEU A 191 -4.87 -15.02 5.29
N PHE A 192 -3.64 -14.61 5.57
CA PHE A 192 -2.45 -15.42 5.36
C PHE A 192 -2.24 -16.55 6.34
N ARG A 193 -2.58 -16.32 7.61
CA ARG A 193 -2.49 -17.34 8.65
C ARG A 193 -3.22 -18.63 8.26
N TYR A 194 -4.27 -18.52 7.46
CA TYR A 194 -5.04 -19.67 7.00
C TYR A 194 -4.65 -20.15 5.59
N ALA A 195 -4.20 -19.27 4.69
CA ALA A 195 -3.79 -19.67 3.34
C ALA A 195 -2.57 -20.60 3.34
N PHE A 196 -1.72 -20.52 4.36
CA PHE A 196 -0.58 -21.42 4.54
C PHE A 196 -0.88 -22.64 5.42
N ALA A 197 -2.07 -22.72 6.01
CA ALA A 197 -2.45 -23.76 6.97
C ALA A 197 -2.73 -25.15 6.37
N SER A 198 -2.26 -25.43 5.14
CA SER A 198 -2.51 -26.73 4.51
C SER A 198 -1.45 -27.75 4.92
N GLU A 199 -1.92 -28.79 5.59
CA GLU A 199 -1.22 -30.03 5.94
C GLU A 199 -0.60 -30.69 4.70
N GLU A 200 0.73 -30.62 4.59
CA GLU A 200 1.69 -31.58 3.99
C GLU A 200 2.97 -30.84 3.57
N SER A 201 3.72 -30.31 4.56
CA SER A 201 5.01 -29.64 4.34
C SER A 201 6.19 -30.47 4.85
N ASP A 202 6.09 -31.80 4.85
CA ASP A 202 7.22 -32.65 5.24
C ASP A 202 8.32 -32.69 4.17
N SER A 203 8.00 -32.33 2.91
CA SER A 203 8.96 -32.34 1.79
C SER A 203 9.62 -30.98 1.50
N VAL A 204 8.97 -29.85 1.84
CA VAL A 204 9.51 -28.50 1.59
C VAL A 204 10.49 -28.06 2.69
N ALA A 205 10.33 -28.57 3.92
CA ALA A 205 11.22 -28.29 5.04
C ALA A 205 12.62 -28.92 4.89
N GLN A 206 12.78 -29.96 4.08
CA GLN A 206 14.05 -30.67 3.87
C GLN A 206 14.97 -29.99 2.86
N ASN A 207 14.45 -29.20 1.92
CA ASN A 207 15.25 -28.40 1.01
C ASN A 207 15.50 -27.02 1.60
N SER A 208 16.37 -27.00 2.62
CA SER A 208 17.09 -25.83 3.10
C SER A 208 18.05 -25.33 2.01
N MET A 209 17.51 -24.98 0.83
CA MET A 209 18.21 -24.20 -0.16
C MET A 209 18.66 -22.93 0.56
N ARG A 210 19.98 -22.74 0.63
CA ARG A 210 20.63 -21.60 1.30
C ARG A 210 19.82 -20.34 1.01
N VAL A 211 19.29 -19.72 2.07
CA VAL A 211 18.51 -18.47 2.07
C VAL A 211 19.01 -17.45 1.02
N GLY A 212 20.32 -17.39 0.79
CA GLY A 212 20.93 -16.59 -0.28
C GLY A 212 20.39 -16.84 -1.70
N HIS A 213 20.13 -18.07 -2.12
CA HIS A 213 19.55 -18.36 -3.45
C HIS A 213 18.12 -17.84 -3.54
N ILE A 214 17.30 -18.08 -2.51
CA ILE A 214 15.92 -17.59 -2.47
C ILE A 214 15.91 -16.06 -2.57
N VAL A 215 16.81 -15.37 -1.86
CA VAL A 215 16.95 -13.91 -1.93
C VAL A 215 17.38 -13.43 -3.32
N ILE A 216 18.40 -14.06 -3.92
CA ILE A 216 18.88 -13.70 -5.27
C ILE A 216 17.76 -13.85 -6.30
N VAL A 217 16.95 -14.90 -6.19
CA VAL A 217 15.80 -15.16 -7.06
C VAL A 217 14.70 -14.15 -6.85
N LEU A 218 14.40 -13.78 -5.60
CA LEU A 218 13.31 -12.87 -5.26
C LEU A 218 13.56 -11.41 -5.64
N ILE A 219 14.82 -10.96 -5.69
CA ILE A 219 15.13 -9.57 -6.05
C ILE A 219 14.57 -9.20 -7.43
N PRO A 220 14.84 -9.95 -8.53
CA PRO A 220 14.21 -9.72 -9.83
C PRO A 220 12.68 -9.70 -9.78
N ILE A 221 12.06 -10.55 -8.95
CA ILE A 221 10.60 -10.61 -8.76
C ILE A 221 10.07 -9.32 -8.18
N ILE A 222 10.70 -8.86 -7.10
CA ILE A 222 10.34 -7.62 -6.41
C ILE A 222 10.52 -6.44 -7.38
N VAL A 223 11.62 -6.39 -8.11
CA VAL A 223 11.90 -5.34 -9.09
C VAL A 223 10.86 -5.35 -10.21
N ALA A 224 10.55 -6.53 -10.77
CA ALA A 224 9.49 -6.69 -11.77
C ALA A 224 8.14 -6.22 -11.23
N ASN A 225 7.81 -6.56 -9.97
CA ASN A 225 6.60 -6.12 -9.29
C ASN A 225 6.51 -4.59 -9.16
N MET A 226 7.63 -3.89 -8.97
CA MET A 226 7.64 -2.41 -8.94
C MET A 226 7.27 -1.78 -10.28
N VAL A 227 7.54 -2.45 -11.40
CA VAL A 227 7.15 -1.98 -12.73
C VAL A 227 5.63 -1.93 -12.88
N PHE A 228 4.88 -2.75 -12.14
CA PHE A 228 3.43 -2.67 -12.09
C PHE A 228 2.92 -1.57 -11.16
N VAL A 229 3.55 -1.45 -9.99
CA VAL A 229 3.06 -0.62 -8.88
C VAL A 229 3.24 0.85 -9.19
N VAL A 230 4.41 1.26 -9.68
CA VAL A 230 4.72 2.67 -9.90
C VAL A 230 3.73 3.32 -10.90
N PRO A 231 3.43 2.74 -12.07
CA PRO A 231 2.40 3.25 -12.96
C PRO A 231 0.99 3.22 -12.33
N SER A 232 0.68 2.19 -11.54
CA SER A 232 -0.62 2.07 -10.86
C SER A 232 -0.82 3.19 -9.83
N VAL A 233 0.18 3.47 -9.02
CA VAL A 233 0.19 4.59 -8.06
C VAL A 233 0.04 5.91 -8.80
N TRP A 234 0.83 6.12 -9.85
CA TRP A 234 0.82 7.38 -10.60
C TRP A 234 -0.50 7.63 -11.30
N SER A 235 -1.06 6.60 -11.94
CA SER A 235 -2.33 6.67 -12.65
C SER A 235 -3.50 6.94 -11.69
N ALA A 236 -3.46 6.38 -10.48
CA ALA A 236 -4.48 6.62 -9.46
C ALA A 236 -4.50 8.08 -8.96
N PHE A 237 -3.32 8.70 -8.82
CA PHE A 237 -3.19 10.10 -8.40
C PHE A 237 -3.36 11.12 -9.54
N ARG A 238 -3.20 10.72 -10.81
CA ARG A 238 -3.37 11.66 -11.92
C ARG A 238 -4.83 12.15 -11.99
N HIS A 239 -5.00 13.47 -12.06
CA HIS A 239 -6.30 14.14 -12.15
C HIS A 239 -6.96 13.95 -13.53
N THR A 240 -7.22 12.71 -13.94
CA THR A 240 -7.90 12.44 -15.20
C THR A 240 -9.37 12.11 -14.93
N ARG A 241 -10.29 12.72 -15.69
CA ARG A 241 -11.72 12.34 -15.76
C ARG A 241 -11.94 10.91 -16.29
N SER A 242 -10.87 10.14 -16.43
CA SER A 242 -10.83 8.91 -17.21
C SER A 242 -10.21 7.74 -16.42
N VAL A 243 -10.46 7.68 -15.11
CA VAL A 243 -10.10 6.54 -14.24
C VAL A 243 -10.58 5.22 -14.86
N ARG A 244 -11.79 5.20 -15.47
CA ARG A 244 -12.33 4.02 -16.16
C ARG A 244 -11.45 3.54 -17.32
N ARG A 245 -10.95 4.44 -18.18
CA ARG A 245 -10.06 4.03 -19.28
C ARG A 245 -8.70 3.59 -18.77
N LEU A 246 -8.17 4.24 -17.74
CA LEU A 246 -6.91 3.80 -17.11
C LEU A 246 -7.05 2.39 -16.53
N LEU A 247 -8.15 2.10 -15.84
CA LEU A 247 -8.45 0.76 -15.35
C LEU A 247 -8.56 -0.25 -16.51
N ALA A 248 -9.31 0.09 -17.56
CA ALA A 248 -9.47 -0.78 -18.74
C ALA A 248 -8.13 -1.06 -19.45
N LEU A 249 -7.23 -0.08 -19.55
CA LEU A 249 -5.91 -0.25 -20.14
C LEU A 249 -4.91 -0.95 -19.19
N SER A 250 -5.14 -0.90 -17.89
CA SER A 250 -4.26 -1.54 -16.91
C SER A 250 -4.35 -3.06 -16.94
N VAL A 251 -5.55 -3.62 -17.18
CA VAL A 251 -5.76 -5.08 -17.25
C VAL A 251 -4.89 -5.76 -18.33
N PRO A 252 -4.94 -5.37 -19.62
CA PRO A 252 -4.10 -6.01 -20.63
C PRO A 252 -2.60 -5.77 -20.39
N PHE A 253 -2.23 -4.61 -19.83
CA PHE A 253 -0.86 -4.34 -19.42
C PHE A 253 -0.38 -5.33 -18.34
N PHE A 254 -1.22 -5.62 -17.35
CA PHE A 254 -0.89 -6.57 -16.27
C PHE A 254 -0.78 -8.01 -16.77
N VAL A 255 -1.68 -8.43 -17.67
CA VAL A 255 -1.62 -9.77 -18.27
C VAL A 255 -0.33 -9.92 -19.10
N LEU A 256 -0.03 -8.95 -19.97
CA LEU A 256 1.16 -8.96 -20.81
C LEU A 256 2.44 -9.01 -19.97
N PHE A 257 2.55 -8.15 -18.95
CA PHE A 257 3.75 -8.11 -18.13
C PHE A 257 3.88 -9.35 -17.23
N SER A 258 2.77 -9.93 -16.76
CA SER A 258 2.79 -11.22 -16.06
C SER A 258 3.26 -12.35 -16.98
N ALA A 259 2.90 -12.33 -18.27
CA ALA A 259 3.43 -13.26 -19.26
C ALA A 259 4.94 -13.09 -19.47
N ILE A 260 5.43 -11.86 -19.59
CA ILE A 260 6.88 -11.58 -19.69
C ILE A 260 7.61 -12.08 -18.44
N GLN A 261 7.07 -11.80 -17.26
CA GLN A 261 7.63 -12.25 -15.99
C GLN A 261 7.63 -13.78 -15.89
N PHE A 262 6.57 -14.45 -16.35
CA PHE A 262 6.51 -15.92 -16.41
C PHE A 262 7.54 -16.50 -17.35
N ILE A 263 7.70 -15.95 -18.56
CA ILE A 263 8.74 -16.37 -19.51
C ILE A 263 10.12 -16.22 -18.87
N PHE A 264 10.37 -15.08 -18.20
CA PHE A 264 11.62 -14.87 -17.48
C PHE A 264 11.85 -15.91 -16.38
N TYR A 265 10.81 -16.30 -15.63
CA TYR A 265 10.91 -17.40 -14.66
C TYR A 265 11.26 -18.73 -15.32
N VAL A 266 10.59 -19.08 -16.41
CA VAL A 266 10.85 -20.32 -17.14
C VAL A 266 12.28 -20.35 -17.67
N LEU A 267 12.81 -19.22 -18.15
CA LEU A 267 14.19 -19.12 -18.62
C LEU A 267 15.22 -19.24 -17.49
N MET A 268 14.93 -18.68 -16.32
CA MET A 268 15.85 -18.67 -15.18
C MET A 268 15.84 -19.97 -14.35
N PHE A 269 14.66 -20.59 -14.20
CA PHE A 269 14.45 -21.73 -13.30
C PHE A 269 14.12 -23.04 -14.03
N GLY A 270 13.99 -22.98 -15.35
CA GLY A 270 13.57 -24.11 -16.17
C GLY A 270 12.05 -24.22 -16.27
N SER A 271 11.62 -25.18 -17.10
CA SER A 271 10.20 -25.42 -17.32
C SER A 271 9.54 -26.02 -16.07
N PRO A 272 8.41 -25.46 -15.60
CA PRO A 272 7.62 -26.02 -14.50
C PRO A 272 6.92 -27.36 -14.85
N GLY A 273 7.14 -27.91 -16.06
CA GLY A 273 6.56 -29.17 -16.48
C GLY A 273 5.03 -29.14 -16.57
N GLN A 274 4.38 -30.16 -16.02
CA GLN A 274 2.91 -30.29 -16.03
C GLN A 274 2.20 -29.21 -15.19
N GLU A 275 2.90 -28.61 -14.21
CA GLU A 275 2.35 -27.58 -13.32
C GLU A 275 2.51 -26.14 -13.87
N GLY A 276 2.98 -26.01 -15.12
CA GLY A 276 3.22 -24.71 -15.75
C GLY A 276 1.98 -23.84 -15.88
N ALA A 277 0.84 -24.44 -16.23
CA ALA A 277 -0.42 -23.70 -16.33
C ALA A 277 -0.87 -23.16 -14.96
N LYS A 278 -0.76 -23.96 -13.89
CA LYS A 278 -1.12 -23.53 -12.53
C LYS A 278 -0.18 -22.43 -12.04
N SER A 279 1.11 -22.55 -12.29
CA SER A 279 2.14 -21.55 -11.95
C SER A 279 1.90 -20.23 -12.67
N PHE A 280 1.53 -20.29 -13.96
CA PHE A 280 1.20 -19.10 -14.74
C PHE A 280 -0.04 -18.39 -14.23
N VAL A 281 -1.12 -19.14 -13.97
CA VAL A 281 -2.36 -18.59 -13.41
C VAL A 281 -2.11 -18.01 -12.01
N LEU A 282 -1.34 -18.69 -11.16
CA LEU A 282 -0.94 -18.18 -9.85
C LEU A 282 -0.27 -16.81 -9.99
N LEU A 283 0.71 -16.67 -10.89
CA LEU A 283 1.41 -15.41 -11.11
C LEU A 283 0.47 -14.29 -11.58
N ILE A 284 -0.43 -14.59 -12.52
CA ILE A 284 -1.44 -13.63 -12.98
C ILE A 284 -2.31 -13.18 -11.81
N VAL A 285 -2.80 -14.12 -10.99
CA VAL A 285 -3.66 -13.82 -9.84
C VAL A 285 -2.92 -12.95 -8.82
N ILE A 286 -1.66 -13.27 -8.50
CA ILE A 286 -0.81 -12.48 -7.61
C ILE A 286 -0.69 -11.04 -8.10
N ASN A 287 -0.23 -10.86 -9.34
CA ASN A 287 0.01 -9.52 -9.89
C ASN A 287 -1.29 -8.72 -10.05
N THR A 288 -2.36 -9.37 -10.49
CA THR A 288 -3.68 -8.73 -10.64
C THR A 288 -4.19 -8.28 -9.28
N MET A 289 -4.16 -9.15 -8.27
CA MET A 289 -4.64 -8.82 -6.93
C MET A 289 -3.81 -7.72 -6.29
N GLN A 290 -2.49 -7.78 -6.43
CA GLN A 290 -1.58 -6.74 -5.97
C GLN A 290 -1.96 -5.37 -6.54
N CYS A 291 -2.11 -5.28 -7.87
CA CYS A 291 -2.46 -4.03 -8.54
C CYS A 291 -3.85 -3.53 -8.13
N VAL A 292 -4.86 -4.40 -8.12
CA VAL A 292 -6.22 -4.05 -7.73
C VAL A 292 -6.27 -3.54 -6.29
N ALA A 293 -5.55 -4.19 -5.36
CA ALA A 293 -5.50 -3.78 -3.97
C ALA A 293 -4.79 -2.42 -3.80
N VAL A 294 -3.61 -2.22 -4.39
CA VAL A 294 -2.88 -0.94 -4.33
C VAL A 294 -3.72 0.19 -4.95
N PHE A 295 -4.24 -0.04 -6.15
CA PHE A 295 -5.04 0.96 -6.88
C PHE A 295 -6.33 1.29 -6.13
N GLY A 296 -7.02 0.26 -5.61
CA GLY A 296 -8.22 0.41 -4.81
C GLY A 296 -7.99 1.26 -3.56
N VAL A 297 -6.94 0.95 -2.78
CA VAL A 297 -6.59 1.73 -1.59
C VAL A 297 -6.27 3.18 -1.95
N ILE A 298 -5.53 3.43 -3.03
CA ILE A 298 -5.19 4.81 -3.43
C ILE A 298 -6.43 5.58 -3.90
N LEU A 299 -7.33 4.94 -4.65
CA LEU A 299 -8.61 5.56 -5.01
C LEU A 299 -9.43 5.91 -3.76
N LEU A 300 -9.44 5.04 -2.75
CA LEU A 300 -10.12 5.31 -1.48
C LEU A 300 -9.48 6.49 -0.75
N LEU A 301 -8.14 6.55 -0.67
CA LEU A 301 -7.43 7.71 -0.13
C LEU A 301 -7.80 8.99 -0.90
N ARG A 302 -7.91 8.91 -2.23
CA ARG A 302 -8.35 10.04 -3.04
C ARG A 302 -9.77 10.49 -2.73
N GLN A 303 -10.70 9.56 -2.51
CA GLN A 303 -12.07 9.91 -2.08
C GLN A 303 -12.09 10.57 -0.70
N VAL A 304 -11.15 10.22 0.18
CA VAL A 304 -10.99 10.87 1.48
C VAL A 304 -10.45 12.30 1.33
N GLY A 305 -9.82 12.64 0.20
CA GLY A 305 -9.28 13.97 -0.09
C GLY A 305 -7.76 14.00 -0.21
N PHE A 306 -7.09 12.85 -0.31
CA PHE A 306 -5.66 12.82 -0.56
C PHE A 306 -5.37 13.05 -2.04
N THR A 307 -4.36 13.87 -2.31
CA THR A 307 -3.84 14.11 -3.64
C THR A 307 -2.32 14.02 -3.63
N LEU A 308 -1.74 13.77 -4.80
CA LEU A 308 -0.29 13.86 -4.98
C LEU A 308 0.04 15.30 -5.39
N ALA A 309 0.62 16.06 -4.45
CA ALA A 309 1.01 17.44 -4.67
C ALA A 309 2.54 17.57 -4.79
N LYS A 310 3.00 18.54 -5.57
CA LYS A 310 4.41 18.91 -5.63
C LYS A 310 4.73 19.82 -4.45
N ARG A 311 5.81 19.53 -3.71
CA ARG A 311 6.35 20.41 -2.67
C ARG A 311 6.63 21.78 -3.27
N VAL A 312 6.04 22.81 -2.68
CA VAL A 312 6.46 24.19 -2.91
C VAL A 312 7.74 24.41 -2.11
N PRO A 313 8.85 24.88 -2.73
CA PRO A 313 10.05 25.24 -2.00
C PRO A 313 9.69 26.22 -0.87
N LYS A 314 10.26 26.00 0.32
CA LYS A 314 10.12 26.98 1.40
C LYS A 314 10.68 28.31 0.87
N PRO A 315 9.92 29.42 0.90
CA PRO A 315 10.46 30.71 0.51
C PRO A 315 11.71 30.99 1.37
N PRO A 316 12.71 31.70 0.82
CA PRO A 316 13.90 32.07 1.58
C PRO A 316 13.45 32.73 2.89
N ALA A 317 14.18 32.45 3.98
CA ALA A 317 13.92 33.13 5.23
C ALA A 317 13.95 34.65 4.96
N PRO A 318 13.00 35.43 5.49
CA PRO A 318 13.09 36.88 5.36
C PRO A 318 14.47 37.31 5.87
N PRO A 319 15.13 38.28 5.19
CA PRO A 319 16.45 38.74 5.60
C PRO A 319 16.39 39.06 7.10
N SER A 320 17.25 38.39 7.88
CA SER A 320 17.32 38.65 9.32
C SER A 320 17.67 40.12 9.49
N MET A 321 16.82 40.89 10.17
CA MET A 321 17.08 42.30 10.51
C MET A 321 18.30 42.50 11.45
N VAL A 322 19.14 41.47 11.61
CA VAL A 322 20.32 41.47 12.48
C VAL A 322 21.52 42.14 11.79
N ASP A 323 21.51 42.30 10.46
CA ASP A 323 22.58 42.97 9.72
C ASP A 323 22.31 44.47 9.46
N ALA A 324 21.40 45.10 10.22
CA ALA A 324 21.01 46.50 10.06
C ALA A 324 21.63 47.45 11.11
N HIS A 325 22.85 47.15 11.58
CA HIS A 325 23.61 47.99 12.53
C HIS A 325 25.01 48.30 12.02
#